data_AF-A0A6T9XV55-F1
#
_entry.id   AF-A0A6T9XV55-F1
#
_cell.length_a   1.000
_cell.length_b   1.000
_cell.length_c   1.000
_cell.angle_alpha   90.00
_cell.angle_beta   90.00
_cell.angle_gamma   90.00
#
_symmetry.space_group_name_H-M   'P 1'
#
loop_
_entity.id
_entity.type
_entity.pdbx_description
1 polymer ?
#
loop_
_entity_poly.entity_id
_entity_poly.type
_entity_poly.pdbx_seq_one_letter_code
_entity_poly.pdbx_strand_id
1 'polypeptide(L)'
;MGFKDMFKLKAELKPQNNKLTSFFPINTKDRKGIFDWDIVLGHFVKYAYRKSVASNQFEQFKLKCKERFELKLDEPQFWQHLEKMYFSGDELYKISPELLLFKAQDIKGSSANKRLGDLFLNLLQGHHLQKSPSLSLNFLEKELVETFNSFTVSGSEAGTVSKAPTEVPYLPFLRALFIEDLDFIASKPKYFIENITDFLKLYAFLYTAQLTLNLSEWRAGEPTAKPCYFILDTEKASDERSYVKSYGYRQLAKNFDKVFPYLAMNESLQDPAAVKQPLWSITCLEDTEGALDALNAYTVEFKGERKLEIELKEASSVAGAVDNLLALFYAQFGRSETRHEVNVHFCKAIESELCGHFVQSRGRAGRVLVFNQDYILLLTNIVIGNRERLRLHELLKEFEARGVFFDKQTQKVLVNFYERIGNVERMSDSGDAVYVRKTV
;
A
#
# COMPACT_ATOMS: atom_id res chain seq x y z
N MET A 1 4.33 -21.37 6.80
CA MET A 1 3.22 -21.53 5.84
C MET A 1 3.07 -23.02 5.58
N GLY A 2 1.90 -23.59 5.88
CA GLY A 2 1.62 -25.00 5.59
C GLY A 2 1.40 -25.24 4.10
N PHE A 3 1.57 -26.48 3.67
CA PHE A 3 1.47 -27.07 2.33
C PHE A 3 0.22 -26.75 1.47
N LYS A 4 -0.63 -25.77 1.81
CA LYS A 4 -1.94 -25.56 1.17
C LYS A 4 -1.96 -24.59 -0.02
N ASP A 5 -0.93 -23.77 -0.22
CA ASP A 5 -0.95 -22.68 -1.21
C ASP A 5 0.21 -22.75 -2.21
N MET A 6 0.40 -23.89 -2.87
CA MET A 6 1.31 -23.99 -4.02
C MET A 6 0.69 -23.35 -5.26
N PHE A 7 1.52 -22.73 -6.11
CA PHE A 7 1.09 -22.21 -7.41
C PHE A 7 0.48 -23.33 -8.24
N LYS A 8 -0.71 -23.10 -8.80
CA LYS A 8 -1.40 -24.06 -9.68
C LYS A 8 -1.81 -23.37 -10.97
N LEU A 9 -1.50 -24.02 -12.09
CA LEU A 9 -1.99 -23.57 -13.39
C LEU A 9 -3.51 -23.81 -13.48
N LYS A 10 -4.22 -22.88 -14.09
CA LYS A 10 -5.61 -23.13 -14.49
C LYS A 10 -5.65 -24.25 -15.52
N ALA A 11 -6.73 -25.04 -15.51
CA ALA A 11 -6.86 -26.24 -16.35
C ALA A 11 -6.70 -25.97 -17.86
N GLU A 12 -7.16 -24.82 -18.35
CA GLU A 12 -7.04 -24.45 -19.76
C GLU A 12 -6.34 -23.09 -19.93
N LEU A 13 -5.09 -23.13 -20.39
CA LEU A 13 -4.31 -21.94 -20.76
C LEU A 13 -4.64 -21.48 -22.18
N LYS A 14 -5.62 -20.58 -22.30
CA LYS A 14 -5.97 -19.93 -23.58
C LYS A 14 -5.78 -18.42 -23.52
N PRO A 15 -5.38 -17.77 -24.64
CA PRO A 15 -5.27 -16.32 -24.66
C PRO A 15 -6.65 -15.66 -24.54
N GLN A 16 -6.69 -14.54 -23.82
CA GLN A 16 -7.90 -13.77 -23.52
C GLN A 16 -7.56 -12.29 -23.43
N ASN A 17 -8.56 -11.44 -23.17
CA ASN A 17 -8.30 -10.06 -22.79
C ASN A 17 -7.53 -10.03 -21.46
N ASN A 18 -6.34 -9.45 -21.49
CA ASN A 18 -5.48 -9.31 -20.32
C ASN A 18 -6.17 -8.44 -19.26
N LYS A 19 -6.29 -8.97 -18.05
CA LYS A 19 -6.86 -8.29 -16.89
C LYS A 19 -5.78 -8.13 -15.83
N LEU A 20 -5.90 -7.06 -15.04
CA LEU A 20 -5.14 -6.86 -13.82
C LEU A 20 -6.17 -6.57 -12.73
N THR A 21 -6.52 -7.62 -11.99
CA THR A 21 -7.46 -7.54 -10.86
C THR A 21 -6.82 -7.91 -9.54
N SER A 22 -5.59 -8.42 -9.57
CA SER A 22 -4.83 -8.83 -8.42
C SER A 22 -3.49 -8.10 -8.26
N PHE A 23 -2.99 -8.00 -7.03
CA PHE A 23 -1.68 -7.46 -6.64
C PHE A 23 -1.44 -5.98 -6.95
N PHE A 24 -2.35 -5.27 -7.61
CA PHE A 24 -2.14 -3.87 -7.95
C PHE A 24 -3.46 -3.10 -8.09
N PRO A 25 -3.56 -1.88 -7.54
CA PRO A 25 -4.84 -1.19 -7.42
C PRO A 25 -5.25 -0.40 -8.68
N ILE A 26 -4.33 -0.18 -9.61
CA ILE A 26 -4.55 0.55 -10.87
C ILE A 26 -4.82 -0.43 -12.00
N ASN A 27 -5.73 -0.06 -12.89
CA ASN A 27 -5.99 -0.75 -14.16
C ASN A 27 -5.66 0.14 -15.39
N THR A 28 -5.76 -0.41 -16.59
CA THR A 28 -5.43 0.29 -17.85
C THR A 28 -6.38 1.42 -18.25
N LYS A 29 -7.58 1.49 -17.65
CA LYS A 29 -8.59 2.54 -17.89
C LYS A 29 -8.47 3.69 -16.89
N ASP A 30 -7.77 3.50 -15.78
CA ASP A 30 -7.63 4.50 -14.74
C ASP A 30 -6.75 5.66 -15.19
N ARG A 31 -7.04 6.85 -14.69
CA ARG A 31 -6.39 8.12 -15.03
C ARG A 31 -6.11 8.92 -13.77
N LYS A 32 -5.68 10.17 -13.92
CA LYS A 32 -5.37 11.03 -12.77
C LYS A 32 -6.63 11.35 -11.94
N GLY A 33 -6.51 11.35 -10.62
CA GLY A 33 -7.57 11.72 -9.67
C GLY A 33 -8.61 10.62 -9.46
N ILE A 34 -8.20 9.34 -9.51
CA ILE A 34 -9.11 8.19 -9.35
C ILE A 34 -9.35 7.83 -7.88
N PHE A 35 -8.44 8.20 -7.00
CA PHE A 35 -8.49 7.85 -5.58
C PHE A 35 -9.12 8.96 -4.73
N ASP A 36 -10.15 8.58 -3.99
CA ASP A 36 -10.69 9.33 -2.88
C ASP A 36 -10.19 8.66 -1.59
N TRP A 37 -9.28 9.33 -0.88
CA TRP A 37 -8.62 8.77 0.29
C TRP A 37 -9.56 8.61 1.49
N ASP A 38 -10.65 9.37 1.58
CA ASP A 38 -11.64 9.21 2.64
C ASP A 38 -12.41 7.89 2.47
N ILE A 39 -12.75 7.53 1.23
CA ILE A 39 -13.37 6.23 0.90
C ILE A 39 -12.38 5.08 1.14
N VAL A 40 -11.13 5.24 0.69
CA VAL A 40 -10.08 4.23 0.89
C VAL A 40 -9.84 3.99 2.38
N LEU A 41 -9.82 5.06 3.18
CA LEU A 41 -9.66 4.98 4.63
C LEU A 41 -10.85 4.28 5.29
N GLY A 42 -12.09 4.60 4.91
CA GLY A 42 -13.25 3.89 5.46
C GLY A 42 -13.27 2.40 5.07
N HIS A 43 -12.85 2.03 3.86
CA HIS A 43 -12.63 0.63 3.49
C HIS A 43 -11.54 -0.03 4.35
N PHE A 44 -10.40 0.64 4.54
CA PHE A 44 -9.32 0.13 5.37
C PHE A 44 -9.78 -0.08 6.82
N VAL A 45 -10.41 0.92 7.44
CA VAL A 45 -10.91 0.86 8.83
C VAL A 45 -11.93 -0.27 9.00
N LYS A 46 -12.80 -0.49 8.00
CA LYS A 46 -13.76 -1.62 8.00
C LYS A 46 -13.05 -2.95 8.19
N TYR A 47 -11.95 -3.16 7.46
CA TYR A 47 -11.21 -4.41 7.51
C TYR A 47 -10.28 -4.48 8.73
N ALA A 48 -9.60 -3.38 9.05
CA ALA A 48 -8.68 -3.29 10.18
C ALA A 48 -9.39 -3.52 11.52
N TYR A 49 -10.56 -2.91 11.74
CA TYR A 49 -11.33 -3.08 12.99
C TYR A 49 -12.42 -4.16 12.91
N ARG A 50 -12.63 -4.79 11.75
CA ARG A 50 -13.73 -5.74 11.47
C ARG A 50 -15.10 -5.20 11.92
N LYS A 51 -15.33 -3.92 11.66
CA LYS A 51 -16.59 -3.23 11.96
C LYS A 51 -17.20 -2.68 10.68
N SER A 52 -18.51 -2.71 10.58
CA SER A 52 -19.24 -2.07 9.48
C SER A 52 -20.46 -1.35 9.99
N VAL A 53 -20.86 -0.32 9.26
CA VAL A 53 -22.11 0.40 9.50
C VAL A 53 -22.95 0.28 8.22
N ALA A 54 -24.26 0.09 8.35
CA ALA A 54 -25.17 0.00 7.20
C ALA A 54 -25.17 1.32 6.39
N SER A 55 -25.43 1.25 5.09
CA SER A 55 -25.41 2.44 4.22
C SER A 55 -26.44 3.50 4.62
N ASN A 56 -26.10 4.76 4.38
CA ASN A 56 -26.96 5.94 4.61
C ASN A 56 -27.41 6.08 6.07
N GLN A 57 -26.57 5.73 7.03
CA GLN A 57 -26.89 5.77 8.46
C GLN A 57 -26.38 7.03 9.17
N PHE A 58 -25.59 7.88 8.49
CA PHE A 58 -24.99 9.06 9.12
C PHE A 58 -26.04 10.03 9.72
N GLU A 59 -27.07 10.38 8.96
CA GLU A 59 -28.15 11.26 9.45
C GLU A 59 -28.96 10.60 10.59
N GLN A 60 -29.16 9.28 10.53
CA GLN A 60 -29.83 8.55 11.62
C GLN A 60 -28.96 8.51 12.88
N PHE A 61 -27.65 8.34 12.72
CA PHE A 61 -26.68 8.42 13.81
C PHE A 61 -26.70 9.81 14.45
N LYS A 62 -26.69 10.88 13.65
CA LYS A 62 -26.77 12.26 14.13
C LYS A 62 -28.08 12.53 14.88
N LEU A 63 -29.22 12.06 14.36
CA LEU A 63 -30.51 12.14 15.04
C LEU A 63 -30.50 11.38 16.37
N LYS A 64 -29.93 10.18 16.41
CA LYS A 64 -29.82 9.39 17.65
C LYS A 64 -28.94 10.07 18.69
N CYS A 65 -27.85 10.71 18.25
CA CYS A 65 -27.03 11.54 19.13
C CYS A 65 -27.86 12.68 19.72
N LYS A 66 -28.62 13.40 18.89
CA LYS A 66 -29.50 14.48 19.33
C LYS A 66 -30.46 14.01 20.43
N GLU A 67 -31.20 12.93 20.18
CA GLU A 67 -32.14 12.36 21.15
C GLU A 67 -31.46 12.04 22.50
N ARG A 68 -30.26 11.45 22.47
CA ARG A 68 -29.52 11.08 23.68
C ARG A 68 -28.98 12.28 24.44
N PHE A 69 -28.54 13.32 23.74
CA PHE A 69 -28.10 14.56 24.38
C PHE A 69 -29.26 15.36 24.95
N GLU A 70 -30.39 15.48 24.24
CA GLU A 70 -31.57 16.20 24.73
C GLU A 70 -32.15 15.60 26.03
N LEU A 71 -31.95 14.30 26.27
CA LEU A 71 -32.29 13.66 27.56
C LEU A 71 -31.38 14.06 28.72
N LYS A 72 -30.21 14.64 28.44
CA LYS A 72 -29.17 14.98 29.43
C LYS A 72 -28.91 16.49 29.54
N LEU A 73 -29.45 17.28 28.62
CA LEU A 73 -29.26 18.72 28.56
C LEU A 73 -30.45 19.44 29.20
N ASP A 74 -30.15 20.39 30.10
CA ASP A 74 -31.18 21.25 30.70
C ASP A 74 -31.72 22.29 29.69
N GLU A 75 -30.90 22.67 28.70
CA GLU A 75 -31.25 23.62 27.64
C GLU A 75 -31.25 22.93 26.25
N PRO A 76 -32.42 22.65 25.65
CA PRO A 76 -32.50 21.97 24.35
C PRO A 76 -31.79 22.72 23.21
N GLN A 77 -31.67 24.04 23.30
CA GLN A 77 -30.96 24.87 22.31
C GLN A 77 -29.44 24.60 22.28
N PHE A 78 -28.89 24.01 23.35
CA PHE A 78 -27.47 23.67 23.42
C PHE A 78 -27.07 22.61 22.37
N TRP A 79 -28.00 21.78 21.90
CA TRP A 79 -27.75 20.84 20.80
C TRP A 79 -27.18 21.53 19.56
N GLN A 80 -27.64 22.74 19.21
CA GLN A 80 -27.13 23.45 18.03
C GLN A 80 -25.62 23.74 18.13
N HIS A 81 -25.12 23.94 19.36
CA HIS A 81 -23.69 24.15 19.62
C HIS A 81 -22.91 22.84 19.49
N LEU A 82 -23.45 21.73 20.02
CA LEU A 82 -22.86 20.40 19.89
C LEU A 82 -22.84 19.92 18.45
N GLU A 83 -23.92 20.15 17.72
CA GLU A 83 -24.05 19.85 16.30
C GLU A 83 -22.98 20.60 15.50
N LYS A 84 -22.84 21.90 15.74
CA LYS A 84 -21.79 22.70 15.11
C LYS A 84 -20.38 22.26 15.51
N MET A 85 -20.19 21.85 16.76
CA MET A 85 -18.88 21.45 17.29
C MET A 85 -18.39 20.12 16.70
N TYR A 86 -19.25 19.10 16.64
CA TYR A 86 -18.83 17.75 16.26
C TYR A 86 -19.23 17.34 14.84
N PHE A 87 -20.35 17.84 14.32
CA PHE A 87 -20.87 17.42 13.00
C PHE A 87 -20.55 18.42 11.88
N SER A 88 -19.70 19.42 12.15
CA SER A 88 -19.16 20.32 11.12
C SER A 88 -17.75 19.90 10.72
N GLY A 89 -17.51 19.75 9.42
CA GLY A 89 -16.21 19.34 8.90
C GLY A 89 -15.82 17.93 9.37
N ASP A 90 -14.56 17.78 9.78
CA ASP A 90 -13.97 16.49 10.13
C ASP A 90 -13.86 16.22 11.65
N GLU A 91 -14.44 17.08 12.49
CA GLU A 91 -14.27 17.00 13.96
C GLU A 91 -14.77 15.67 14.56
N LEU A 92 -15.90 15.14 14.09
CA LEU A 92 -16.41 13.82 14.52
C LEU A 92 -15.36 12.72 14.32
N TYR A 93 -14.66 12.73 13.19
CA TYR A 93 -13.71 11.68 12.82
C TYR A 93 -12.43 11.74 13.64
N LYS A 94 -12.20 12.85 14.36
CA LYS A 94 -11.07 13.01 15.28
C LYS A 94 -11.32 12.39 16.66
N ILE A 95 -12.54 11.94 16.94
CA ILE A 95 -12.91 11.37 18.24
C ILE A 95 -12.40 9.94 18.38
N SER A 96 -12.62 9.09 17.37
CA SER A 96 -12.19 7.69 17.37
C SER A 96 -11.89 7.20 15.95
N PRO A 97 -10.87 6.36 15.75
CA PRO A 97 -10.58 5.77 14.44
C PRO A 97 -11.78 5.08 13.78
N GLU A 98 -12.66 4.44 14.56
CA GLU A 98 -13.77 3.69 13.96
C GLU A 98 -14.87 4.59 13.37
N LEU A 99 -14.97 5.86 13.80
CA LEU A 99 -15.91 6.82 13.22
C LEU A 99 -15.60 7.16 11.76
N LEU A 100 -14.37 6.89 11.30
CA LEU A 100 -13.98 6.97 9.89
C LEU A 100 -14.79 6.01 9.00
N LEU A 101 -15.50 5.02 9.56
CA LEU A 101 -16.44 4.18 8.80
C LEU A 101 -17.54 4.99 8.10
N PHE A 102 -17.92 6.14 8.65
CA PHE A 102 -18.90 7.02 8.01
C PHE A 102 -18.35 7.71 6.76
N LYS A 103 -17.04 7.97 6.67
CA LYS A 103 -16.42 8.58 5.48
C LYS A 103 -16.61 7.74 4.20
N ALA A 104 -16.85 6.44 4.33
CA ALA A 104 -17.10 5.55 3.18
C ALA A 104 -18.60 5.39 2.81
N GLN A 105 -19.54 5.99 3.53
CA GLN A 105 -20.98 5.73 3.32
C GLN A 105 -21.64 6.61 2.26
N ASP A 106 -21.27 7.88 2.19
CA ASP A 106 -22.04 8.88 1.42
C ASP A 106 -21.46 9.16 0.03
N ILE A 107 -20.40 8.45 -0.36
CA ILE A 107 -19.72 8.65 -1.63
C ILE A 107 -19.83 7.37 -2.47
N LYS A 108 -20.38 7.49 -3.69
CA LYS A 108 -20.32 6.41 -4.68
C LYS A 108 -18.86 6.11 -4.99
N GLY A 109 -18.32 5.06 -4.38
CA GLY A 109 -16.93 4.67 -4.57
C GLY A 109 -16.66 4.34 -6.05
N SER A 110 -15.59 4.92 -6.61
CA SER A 110 -15.04 4.45 -7.87
C SER A 110 -14.55 3.00 -7.70
N SER A 111 -14.54 2.23 -8.78
CA SER A 111 -13.94 0.89 -8.74
C SER A 111 -12.46 0.89 -8.30
N ALA A 112 -11.76 2.03 -8.43
CA ALA A 112 -10.37 2.20 -8.01
C ALA A 112 -10.23 2.29 -6.48
N ASN A 113 -11.10 3.03 -5.78
CA ASN A 113 -11.08 3.11 -4.31
C ASN A 113 -11.28 1.76 -3.66
N LYS A 114 -12.17 0.94 -4.24
CA LYS A 114 -12.34 -0.45 -3.81
C LYS A 114 -11.08 -1.27 -4.05
N ARG A 115 -10.44 -1.16 -5.21
CA ARG A 115 -9.18 -1.89 -5.50
C ARG A 115 -8.04 -1.50 -4.55
N LEU A 116 -7.89 -0.22 -4.22
CA LEU A 116 -6.88 0.23 -3.26
C LEU A 116 -7.22 -0.21 -1.82
N GLY A 117 -8.49 -0.18 -1.43
CA GLY A 117 -8.93 -0.79 -0.17
C GLY A 117 -8.67 -2.31 -0.12
N ASP A 118 -8.92 -3.02 -1.21
CA ASP A 118 -8.66 -4.45 -1.35
C ASP A 118 -7.15 -4.75 -1.30
N LEU A 119 -6.28 -3.86 -1.83
CA LEU A 119 -4.82 -3.97 -1.65
C LEU A 119 -4.45 -3.98 -0.16
N PHE A 120 -4.96 -3.03 0.63
CA PHE A 120 -4.68 -2.99 2.07
C PHE A 120 -5.29 -4.19 2.82
N LEU A 121 -6.48 -4.66 2.41
CA LEU A 121 -7.06 -5.91 2.93
C LEU A 121 -6.12 -7.10 2.68
N ASN A 122 -5.56 -7.20 1.47
CA ASN A 122 -4.61 -8.25 1.13
C ASN A 122 -3.26 -8.08 1.84
N LEU A 123 -2.87 -6.87 2.28
CA LEU A 123 -1.74 -6.70 3.20
C LEU A 123 -2.10 -7.17 4.62
N LEU A 124 -3.33 -6.94 5.09
CA LEU A 124 -3.76 -7.37 6.42
C LEU A 124 -3.69 -8.91 6.59
N GLN A 125 -4.03 -9.70 5.55
CA GLN A 125 -4.04 -11.17 5.61
C GLN A 125 -4.82 -11.71 6.83
N GLY A 126 -5.98 -11.11 7.13
CA GLY A 126 -6.79 -11.49 8.29
C GLY A 126 -6.31 -10.90 9.63
N HIS A 127 -5.17 -10.20 9.68
CA HIS A 127 -4.83 -9.34 10.81
C HIS A 127 -5.93 -8.32 11.05
N HIS A 128 -6.21 -8.04 12.31
CA HIS A 128 -7.17 -7.03 12.71
C HIS A 128 -6.71 -6.37 13.99
N LEU A 129 -6.96 -5.07 14.09
CA LEU A 129 -6.71 -4.27 15.26
C LEU A 129 -7.68 -4.67 16.36
N GLN A 130 -7.14 -4.88 17.55
CA GLN A 130 -7.95 -4.97 18.75
C GLN A 130 -8.56 -3.60 19.06
N LYS A 131 -9.59 -3.59 19.91
CA LYS A 131 -10.29 -2.35 20.29
C LYS A 131 -9.27 -1.30 20.72
N SER A 132 -9.35 -0.11 20.10
CA SER A 132 -8.43 1.00 20.36
C SER A 132 -8.26 1.19 21.87
N PRO A 133 -7.03 1.41 22.37
CA PRO A 133 -6.82 1.84 23.75
C PRO A 133 -7.78 2.99 24.04
N SER A 134 -8.40 3.01 25.22
CA SER A 134 -9.40 4.01 25.55
C SER A 134 -8.79 5.39 25.34
N LEU A 135 -9.24 6.10 24.30
CA LEU A 135 -9.02 7.54 24.21
C LEU A 135 -9.52 8.14 25.53
N SER A 136 -8.82 9.15 26.03
CA SER A 136 -9.30 9.96 27.15
C SER A 136 -10.48 10.81 26.64
N LEU A 137 -11.60 10.14 26.34
CA LEU A 137 -12.79 10.76 25.80
C LEU A 137 -13.44 11.61 26.88
N ASN A 138 -13.80 12.84 26.53
CA ASN A 138 -14.65 13.65 27.37
C ASN A 138 -16.08 13.06 27.39
N PHE A 139 -16.95 13.55 28.27
CA PHE A 139 -18.29 12.97 28.44
C PHE A 139 -19.16 13.08 27.18
N LEU A 140 -18.99 14.12 26.35
CA LEU A 140 -19.70 14.30 25.08
C LEU A 140 -19.24 13.26 24.06
N GLU A 141 -17.92 13.10 23.93
CA GLU A 141 -17.31 12.13 23.03
C GLU A 141 -17.65 10.69 23.39
N LYS A 142 -17.74 10.37 24.69
CA LYS A 142 -18.22 9.07 25.16
C LYS A 142 -19.63 8.79 24.67
N GLU A 143 -20.53 9.76 24.78
CA GLU A 143 -21.90 9.62 24.30
C GLU A 143 -21.97 9.39 22.78
N LEU A 144 -21.15 10.12 22.01
CA LEU A 144 -21.05 9.96 20.56
C LEU A 144 -20.55 8.56 20.18
N VAL A 145 -19.49 8.07 20.85
CA VAL A 145 -18.91 6.75 20.59
C VAL A 145 -19.85 5.62 21.03
N GLU A 146 -20.54 5.75 22.16
CA GLU A 146 -21.55 4.80 22.60
C GLU A 146 -22.72 4.72 21.62
N THR A 147 -23.18 5.88 21.14
CA THR A 147 -24.22 5.94 20.10
C THR A 147 -23.72 5.27 18.84
N PHE A 148 -22.49 5.56 18.39
CA PHE A 148 -21.90 4.95 17.21
C PHE A 148 -21.85 3.42 17.30
N ASN A 149 -21.43 2.88 18.46
CA ASN A 149 -21.34 1.44 18.65
C ASN A 149 -22.71 0.74 18.48
N SER A 150 -23.83 1.42 18.75
CA SER A 150 -25.18 0.87 18.51
C SER A 150 -25.55 0.75 17.02
N PHE A 151 -24.86 1.48 16.13
CA PHE A 151 -25.01 1.40 14.67
C PHE A 151 -24.02 0.44 14.01
N THR A 152 -23.01 -0.05 14.76
CA THR A 152 -21.98 -0.92 14.22
C THR A 152 -22.34 -2.40 14.33
N VAL A 153 -22.06 -3.14 13.27
CA VAL A 153 -21.95 -4.61 13.31
C VAL A 153 -20.47 -4.96 13.47
N SER A 154 -20.13 -5.72 14.51
CA SER A 154 -18.76 -6.14 14.81
C SER A 154 -18.56 -7.62 14.50
N GLY A 155 -17.42 -7.95 13.91
CA GLY A 155 -17.04 -9.33 13.60
C GLY A 155 -15.99 -9.85 14.56
N SER A 156 -16.28 -10.96 15.25
CA SER A 156 -15.34 -11.62 16.17
C SER A 156 -14.34 -12.54 15.46
N GLU A 157 -14.67 -13.02 14.27
CA GLU A 157 -13.85 -13.97 13.49
C GLU A 157 -13.50 -13.42 12.10
N ALA A 158 -12.47 -13.98 11.47
CA ALA A 158 -12.09 -13.58 10.11
C ALA A 158 -13.23 -13.92 9.14
N GLY A 159 -13.66 -12.94 8.33
CA GLY A 159 -14.71 -13.18 7.33
C GLY A 159 -16.15 -12.85 7.77
N THR A 160 -16.40 -12.55 9.05
CA THR A 160 -17.77 -12.30 9.54
C THR A 160 -18.28 -10.90 9.20
N VAL A 161 -17.38 -9.91 9.17
CA VAL A 161 -17.68 -8.51 8.75
C VAL A 161 -16.76 -8.04 7.62
N SER A 162 -15.67 -8.77 7.37
CA SER A 162 -14.68 -8.48 6.34
C SER A 162 -14.75 -9.49 5.19
N LYS A 163 -14.40 -9.06 3.97
CA LYS A 163 -14.12 -9.98 2.85
C LYS A 163 -12.86 -10.78 3.20
N ALA A 164 -12.79 -12.05 2.81
CA ALA A 164 -11.56 -12.83 2.92
C ALA A 164 -10.48 -12.25 1.96
N PRO A 165 -9.19 -12.25 2.35
CA PRO A 165 -8.11 -11.93 1.42
C PRO A 165 -8.19 -12.83 0.19
N THR A 166 -7.95 -12.26 -0.99
CA THR A 166 -8.04 -12.97 -2.27
C THR A 166 -6.67 -13.24 -2.89
N GLU A 167 -5.60 -12.87 -2.20
CA GLU A 167 -4.22 -12.91 -2.68
C GLU A 167 -3.29 -13.37 -1.55
N VAL A 168 -2.30 -14.19 -1.88
CA VAL A 168 -1.11 -14.38 -1.03
C VAL A 168 -0.21 -13.15 -1.18
N PRO A 169 0.40 -12.60 -0.12
CA PRO A 169 1.20 -11.37 -0.24
C PRO A 169 2.32 -11.50 -1.26
N TYR A 170 2.34 -10.62 -2.27
CA TYR A 170 3.43 -10.59 -3.24
C TYR A 170 4.76 -10.18 -2.57
N LEU A 171 4.71 -9.31 -1.57
CA LEU A 171 5.86 -8.82 -0.80
C LEU A 171 5.72 -9.20 0.68
N PRO A 172 6.03 -10.45 1.07
CA PRO A 172 5.82 -10.89 2.45
C PRO A 172 6.60 -10.07 3.50
N PHE A 173 7.84 -9.64 3.19
CA PHE A 173 8.63 -8.79 4.07
C PHE A 173 7.93 -7.45 4.36
N LEU A 174 7.39 -6.79 3.33
CA LEU A 174 6.72 -5.49 3.48
C LEU A 174 5.38 -5.66 4.19
N ARG A 175 4.68 -6.78 3.95
CA ARG A 175 3.47 -7.13 4.70
C ARG A 175 3.76 -7.28 6.19
N ALA A 176 4.85 -7.95 6.56
CA ALA A 176 5.21 -8.10 7.98
C ALA A 176 5.45 -6.74 8.65
N LEU A 177 6.22 -5.86 8.00
CA LEU A 177 6.50 -4.51 8.47
C LEU A 177 5.23 -3.63 8.53
N PHE A 178 4.33 -3.77 7.55
CA PHE A 178 3.04 -3.08 7.55
C PHE A 178 2.21 -3.40 8.79
N ILE A 179 2.16 -4.67 9.20
CA ILE A 179 1.42 -5.07 10.40
C ILE A 179 2.08 -4.52 11.67
N GLU A 180 3.39 -4.65 11.78
CA GLU A 180 4.14 -4.13 12.94
C GLU A 180 3.93 -2.61 13.10
N ASP A 181 4.08 -1.86 12.01
CA ASP A 181 3.91 -0.42 12.03
C ASP A 181 2.45 -0.01 12.28
N LEU A 182 1.49 -0.75 11.71
CA LEU A 182 0.07 -0.52 11.92
C LEU A 182 -0.32 -0.74 13.38
N ASP A 183 0.16 -1.82 14.01
CA ASP A 183 -0.10 -2.10 15.42
C ASP A 183 0.49 -1.01 16.32
N PHE A 184 1.68 -0.51 15.99
CA PHE A 184 2.27 0.62 16.70
C PHE A 184 1.42 1.89 16.57
N ILE A 185 1.04 2.30 15.36
CA ILE A 185 0.20 3.50 15.19
C ILE A 185 -1.15 3.31 15.90
N ALA A 186 -1.78 2.14 15.77
CA ALA A 186 -3.06 1.84 16.41
C ALA A 186 -3.01 1.83 17.95
N SER A 187 -1.84 1.54 18.53
CA SER A 187 -1.62 1.67 19.98
C SER A 187 -1.70 3.12 20.48
N LYS A 188 -1.69 4.11 19.58
CA LYS A 188 -1.71 5.55 19.88
C LYS A 188 -2.86 6.24 19.15
N PRO A 189 -4.08 6.26 19.72
CA PRO A 189 -5.28 6.69 19.00
C PRO A 189 -5.22 8.09 18.37
N LYS A 190 -4.69 9.10 19.07
CA LYS A 190 -4.53 10.46 18.53
C LYS A 190 -3.57 10.46 17.33
N TYR A 191 -2.42 9.81 17.50
CA TYR A 191 -1.42 9.69 16.43
C TYR A 191 -1.97 8.92 15.22
N PHE A 192 -2.75 7.85 15.45
CA PHE A 192 -3.48 7.13 14.41
C PHE A 192 -4.37 8.06 13.60
N ILE A 193 -5.27 8.78 14.25
CA ILE A 193 -6.23 9.65 13.56
C ILE A 193 -5.50 10.71 12.72
N GLU A 194 -4.46 11.32 13.27
CA GLU A 194 -3.70 12.37 12.60
C GLU A 194 -2.88 11.85 11.40
N ASN A 195 -2.40 10.60 11.45
CA ASN A 195 -1.40 10.11 10.49
C ASN A 195 -1.86 8.92 9.65
N ILE A 196 -3.03 8.33 9.89
CA ILE A 196 -3.44 7.09 9.20
C ILE A 196 -3.51 7.26 7.69
N THR A 197 -3.98 8.41 7.20
CA THR A 197 -4.03 8.69 5.77
C THR A 197 -2.63 8.72 5.16
N ASP A 198 -1.68 9.37 5.81
CA ASP A 198 -0.29 9.42 5.36
C ASP A 198 0.41 8.07 5.51
N PHE A 199 0.13 7.31 6.56
CA PHE A 199 0.59 5.94 6.71
C PHE A 199 0.16 5.06 5.54
N LEU A 200 -1.12 5.12 5.15
CA LEU A 200 -1.62 4.35 4.02
C LEU A 200 -1.01 4.84 2.69
N LYS A 201 -0.83 6.15 2.49
CA LYS A 201 -0.14 6.70 1.31
C LYS A 201 1.31 6.24 1.23
N LEU A 202 2.02 6.26 2.36
CA LEU A 202 3.39 5.76 2.47
C LEU A 202 3.45 4.29 2.06
N TYR A 203 2.59 3.44 2.64
CA TYR A 203 2.61 2.01 2.32
C TYR A 203 2.10 1.68 0.92
N ALA A 204 1.16 2.45 0.35
CA ALA A 204 0.78 2.33 -1.06
C ALA A 204 1.97 2.61 -1.98
N PHE A 205 2.76 3.64 -1.68
CA PHE A 205 3.96 3.98 -2.41
C PHE A 205 5.06 2.91 -2.22
N LEU A 206 5.37 2.52 -0.98
CA LEU A 206 6.39 1.51 -0.69
C LEU A 206 6.08 0.18 -1.37
N TYR A 207 4.82 -0.26 -1.31
CA TYR A 207 4.36 -1.47 -2.00
C TYR A 207 4.56 -1.34 -3.51
N THR A 208 4.15 -0.21 -4.09
CA THR A 208 4.31 0.06 -5.53
C THR A 208 5.77 0.04 -5.95
N ALA A 209 6.65 0.70 -5.19
CA ALA A 209 8.07 0.77 -5.47
C ALA A 209 8.73 -0.61 -5.39
N GLN A 210 8.51 -1.31 -4.28
CA GLN A 210 9.11 -2.62 -4.04
C GLN A 210 8.57 -3.69 -4.98
N LEU A 211 7.28 -3.67 -5.32
CA LEU A 211 6.71 -4.58 -6.31
C LEU A 211 7.35 -4.33 -7.68
N THR A 212 7.38 -3.07 -8.11
CA THR A 212 7.97 -2.67 -9.41
C THR A 212 9.42 -3.14 -9.55
N LEU A 213 10.22 -3.02 -8.48
CA LEU A 213 11.62 -3.43 -8.49
C LEU A 213 11.82 -4.95 -8.41
N ASN A 214 10.93 -5.68 -7.74
CA ASN A 214 11.07 -7.13 -7.57
C ASN A 214 10.43 -7.97 -8.70
N LEU A 215 9.50 -7.41 -9.48
CA LEU A 215 8.76 -8.15 -10.52
C LEU A 215 9.66 -8.85 -11.54
N SER A 216 10.77 -8.20 -11.94
CA SER A 216 11.71 -8.78 -12.91
C SER A 216 12.62 -9.86 -12.31
N GLU A 217 12.69 -9.96 -10.99
CA GLU A 217 13.55 -10.91 -10.27
C GLU A 217 12.78 -12.12 -9.71
N TRP A 218 11.60 -12.42 -10.27
CA TRP A 218 10.71 -13.48 -9.79
C TRP A 218 11.38 -14.87 -9.65
N ARG A 219 12.41 -15.16 -10.47
CA ARG A 219 13.20 -16.41 -10.40
C ARG A 219 14.00 -16.56 -9.10
N ALA A 220 14.27 -15.46 -8.40
CA ALA A 220 14.97 -15.48 -7.11
C ALA A 220 14.09 -16.02 -5.96
N GLY A 221 12.80 -16.31 -6.23
CA GLY A 221 11.85 -16.76 -5.23
C GLY A 221 11.27 -15.58 -4.46
N GLU A 222 11.01 -15.78 -3.15
CA GLU A 222 10.36 -14.79 -2.31
C GLU A 222 11.12 -13.44 -2.33
N PRO A 223 10.45 -12.31 -2.63
CA PRO A 223 11.08 -11.01 -2.75
C PRO A 223 11.71 -10.50 -1.45
N THR A 224 12.77 -9.73 -1.61
CA THR A 224 13.43 -8.98 -0.52
C THR A 224 13.43 -7.49 -0.82
N ALA A 225 13.74 -6.67 0.18
CA ALA A 225 13.81 -5.23 0.01
C ALA A 225 14.87 -4.83 -1.03
N LYS A 226 14.47 -3.99 -1.99
CA LYS A 226 15.31 -3.42 -3.03
C LYS A 226 15.56 -1.94 -2.77
N PRO A 227 16.76 -1.43 -3.06
CA PRO A 227 17.10 -0.06 -2.77
C PRO A 227 16.30 0.93 -3.63
N CYS A 228 15.58 1.84 -2.98
CA CYS A 228 15.11 3.09 -3.56
C CYS A 228 15.78 4.25 -2.82
N TYR A 229 16.59 5.04 -3.52
CA TYR A 229 17.28 6.18 -2.92
C TYR A 229 16.40 7.43 -2.94
N PHE A 230 16.26 8.04 -1.77
CA PHE A 230 15.53 9.27 -1.53
C PHE A 230 16.47 10.41 -1.12
N ILE A 231 15.98 11.63 -1.26
CA ILE A 231 16.53 12.82 -0.61
C ILE A 231 15.45 13.47 0.26
N LEU A 232 15.82 14.39 1.15
CA LEU A 232 14.85 15.22 1.86
C LEU A 232 14.43 16.41 1.00
N ASP A 233 13.23 16.91 1.22
CA ASP A 233 12.68 18.08 0.51
C ASP A 233 13.52 19.35 0.68
N THR A 234 14.17 19.50 1.83
CA THR A 234 15.11 20.58 2.15
C THR A 234 16.45 20.47 1.42
N GLU A 235 16.75 19.34 0.78
CA GLU A 235 18.01 19.14 0.06
C GLU A 235 17.97 19.68 -1.37
N LYS A 236 19.15 20.10 -1.86
CA LYS A 236 19.36 20.30 -3.28
C LYS A 236 19.62 18.95 -3.94
N ALA A 237 18.89 18.65 -5.01
CA ALA A 237 19.27 17.57 -5.89
C ALA A 237 20.52 17.96 -6.69
N SER A 238 21.48 17.04 -6.83
CA SER A 238 22.70 17.21 -7.61
C SER A 238 22.85 16.05 -8.58
N ASP A 239 23.34 16.34 -9.78
CA ASP A 239 23.62 15.35 -10.82
C ASP A 239 24.78 14.40 -10.46
N GLU A 240 25.62 14.79 -9.51
CA GLU A 240 26.77 14.03 -9.01
C GLU A 240 26.36 12.91 -8.04
N ARG A 241 25.11 12.94 -7.55
CA ARG A 241 24.58 11.92 -6.62
C ARG A 241 24.16 10.66 -7.38
N SER A 242 25.16 9.85 -7.72
CA SER A 242 25.02 8.66 -8.55
C SER A 242 23.96 7.66 -8.03
N TYR A 243 23.89 7.44 -6.72
CA TYR A 243 22.89 6.54 -6.12
C TYR A 243 21.46 7.06 -6.30
N VAL A 244 21.21 8.33 -5.96
CA VAL A 244 19.89 8.97 -6.15
C VAL A 244 19.47 8.93 -7.62
N LYS A 245 20.42 9.12 -8.53
CA LYS A 245 20.19 9.12 -9.98
C LYS A 245 19.93 7.74 -10.58
N SER A 246 20.66 6.72 -10.13
CA SER A 246 20.64 5.37 -10.72
C SER A 246 19.69 4.42 -10.02
N TYR A 247 19.48 4.59 -8.71
CA TYR A 247 18.69 3.73 -7.84
C TYR A 247 17.56 4.50 -7.12
N GLY A 248 17.22 5.70 -7.59
CA GLY A 248 16.03 6.45 -7.17
C GLY A 248 14.92 6.39 -8.22
N TYR A 249 14.27 7.53 -8.48
CA TYR A 249 13.11 7.63 -9.38
C TYR A 249 13.34 7.01 -10.76
N ARG A 250 14.54 7.19 -11.34
CA ARG A 250 14.86 6.67 -12.67
C ARG A 250 14.78 5.15 -12.75
N GLN A 251 15.22 4.43 -11.72
CA GLN A 251 15.14 2.96 -11.67
C GLN A 251 13.68 2.52 -11.65
N LEU A 252 12.88 3.20 -10.83
CA LEU A 252 11.47 2.90 -10.67
C LEU A 252 10.70 3.16 -11.97
N ALA A 253 10.86 4.35 -12.55
CA ALA A 253 10.20 4.75 -13.79
C ALA A 253 10.52 3.84 -14.99
N LYS A 254 11.74 3.29 -15.05
CA LYS A 254 12.17 2.34 -16.08
C LYS A 254 11.52 0.96 -15.98
N ASN A 255 10.89 0.63 -14.86
CA ASN A 255 10.27 -0.68 -14.64
C ASN A 255 8.73 -0.61 -14.53
N PHE A 256 8.13 0.59 -14.51
CA PHE A 256 6.66 0.73 -14.49
C PHE A 256 5.97 0.04 -15.67
N ASP A 257 6.61 0.05 -16.83
CA ASP A 257 6.10 -0.56 -18.06
C ASP A 257 6.02 -2.09 -17.99
N LYS A 258 6.68 -2.73 -17.02
CA LYS A 258 6.59 -4.16 -16.76
C LYS A 258 5.48 -4.53 -15.78
N VAL A 259 4.99 -3.59 -14.97
CA VAL A 259 4.01 -3.86 -13.90
C VAL A 259 2.74 -4.50 -14.46
N PHE A 260 2.08 -3.84 -15.43
CA PHE A 260 0.87 -4.41 -16.02
C PHE A 260 1.14 -5.72 -16.78
N PRO A 261 2.10 -5.78 -17.72
CA PRO A 261 2.33 -7.00 -18.48
C PRO A 261 2.66 -8.22 -17.62
N TYR A 262 3.50 -8.07 -16.60
CA TYR A 262 3.97 -9.20 -15.79
C TYR A 262 2.87 -9.70 -14.86
N LEU A 263 2.13 -8.79 -14.22
CA LEU A 263 1.01 -9.17 -13.36
C LEU A 263 -0.17 -9.72 -14.16
N ALA A 264 -0.45 -9.19 -15.34
CA ALA A 264 -1.48 -9.72 -16.22
C ALA A 264 -1.13 -11.12 -16.76
N MET A 265 0.16 -11.38 -17.03
CA MET A 265 0.65 -12.73 -17.35
C MET A 265 0.47 -13.66 -16.15
N ASN A 266 0.91 -13.24 -14.96
CA ASN A 266 0.74 -14.03 -13.74
C ASN A 266 -0.73 -14.39 -13.48
N GLU A 267 -1.64 -13.43 -13.64
CA GLU A 267 -3.08 -13.64 -13.47
C GLU A 267 -3.66 -14.53 -14.57
N SER A 268 -3.13 -14.47 -15.80
CA SER A 268 -3.60 -15.31 -16.91
C SER A 268 -3.31 -16.79 -16.70
N LEU A 269 -2.32 -17.15 -15.87
CA LEU A 269 -1.98 -18.54 -15.56
C LEU A 269 -2.87 -19.17 -14.48
N GLN A 270 -3.68 -18.38 -13.76
CA GLN A 270 -4.34 -18.81 -12.52
C GLN A 270 -5.87 -18.78 -12.62
N ASP A 271 -6.53 -19.70 -11.91
CA ASP A 271 -8.00 -19.76 -11.85
C ASP A 271 -8.57 -18.44 -11.29
N PRO A 272 -9.51 -17.76 -11.97
CA PRO A 272 -10.18 -16.56 -11.47
C PRO A 272 -10.82 -16.69 -10.08
N ALA A 273 -11.27 -17.89 -9.69
CA ALA A 273 -11.93 -18.14 -8.41
C ALA A 273 -10.95 -18.50 -7.28
N ALA A 274 -9.69 -18.82 -7.60
CA ALA A 274 -8.68 -19.18 -6.60
C ALA A 274 -8.05 -17.95 -5.93
N VAL A 275 -7.53 -18.16 -4.72
CA VAL A 275 -6.63 -17.21 -4.07
C VAL A 275 -5.40 -17.03 -4.94
N LYS A 276 -5.14 -15.80 -5.39
CA LYS A 276 -4.07 -15.51 -6.33
C LYS A 276 -2.71 -15.66 -5.66
N GLN A 277 -1.82 -16.36 -6.36
CA GLN A 277 -0.44 -16.61 -5.98
C GLN A 277 0.49 -15.62 -6.69
N PRO A 278 1.55 -15.15 -6.02
CA PRO A 278 2.50 -14.26 -6.65
C PRO A 278 3.36 -15.00 -7.68
N LEU A 279 3.83 -14.28 -8.70
CA LEU A 279 4.58 -14.87 -9.81
C LEU A 279 5.79 -15.69 -9.34
N TRP A 280 6.51 -15.21 -8.32
CA TRP A 280 7.71 -15.88 -7.82
C TRP A 280 7.44 -17.26 -7.23
N SER A 281 6.21 -17.58 -6.78
CA SER A 281 5.90 -18.90 -6.22
C SER A 281 5.76 -19.99 -7.29
N ILE A 282 5.73 -19.62 -8.59
CA ILE A 282 5.81 -20.58 -9.70
C ILE A 282 7.16 -21.31 -9.74
N THR A 283 8.20 -20.77 -9.09
CA THR A 283 9.50 -21.43 -8.97
C THR A 283 9.42 -22.75 -8.20
N CYS A 284 8.36 -22.93 -7.41
CA CYS A 284 8.07 -24.17 -6.69
C CYS A 284 7.16 -25.14 -7.48
N LEU A 285 6.77 -24.80 -8.72
CA LEU A 285 5.92 -25.65 -9.56
C LEU A 285 6.77 -26.76 -10.19
N GLU A 286 6.51 -28.00 -9.81
CA GLU A 286 7.11 -29.18 -10.44
C GLU A 286 6.40 -29.51 -11.76
N ASP A 287 7.13 -30.04 -12.73
CA ASP A 287 6.60 -30.43 -14.05
C ASP A 287 5.99 -31.84 -14.05
N THR A 288 5.29 -32.20 -12.98
CA THR A 288 4.70 -33.54 -12.82
C THR A 288 3.34 -33.67 -13.51
N GLU A 289 2.73 -32.55 -13.92
CA GLU A 289 1.37 -32.49 -14.49
C GLU A 289 1.35 -32.02 -15.95
N GLY A 290 2.48 -32.05 -16.66
CA GLY A 290 2.59 -31.55 -18.04
C GLY A 290 2.49 -30.02 -18.12
N ALA A 291 2.95 -29.33 -17.07
CA ALA A 291 2.89 -27.88 -16.95
C ALA A 291 3.75 -27.19 -18.03
N LEU A 292 4.92 -27.75 -18.34
CA LEU A 292 5.81 -27.22 -19.38
C LEU A 292 5.14 -27.23 -20.76
N ASP A 293 4.57 -28.36 -21.16
CA ASP A 293 3.90 -28.52 -22.45
C ASP A 293 2.71 -27.55 -22.57
N ALA A 294 1.91 -27.42 -21.50
CA ALA A 294 0.80 -26.48 -21.45
C ALA A 294 1.25 -25.02 -21.60
N LEU A 295 2.35 -24.63 -20.94
CA LEU A 295 2.91 -23.27 -21.04
C LEU A 295 3.53 -23.01 -22.41
N ASN A 296 4.22 -23.98 -23.01
CA ASN A 296 4.76 -23.88 -24.37
C ASN A 296 3.64 -23.75 -25.40
N ALA A 297 2.58 -24.56 -25.30
CA ALA A 297 1.40 -24.44 -26.14
C ALA A 297 0.74 -23.06 -26.00
N TYR A 298 0.55 -22.59 -24.76
CA TYR A 298 0.00 -21.26 -24.50
C TYR A 298 0.87 -20.13 -25.08
N THR A 299 2.19 -20.27 -25.04
CA THR A 299 3.14 -19.32 -25.66
C THR A 299 2.90 -19.19 -27.16
N VAL A 300 2.74 -20.31 -27.86
CA VAL A 300 2.48 -20.34 -29.31
C VAL A 300 1.12 -19.72 -29.64
N GLU A 301 0.07 -20.11 -28.91
CA GLU A 301 -1.28 -19.57 -29.11
C GLU A 301 -1.34 -18.06 -28.85
N PHE A 302 -0.72 -17.59 -27.76
CA PHE A 302 -0.71 -16.17 -27.40
C PHE A 302 0.03 -15.33 -28.45
N LYS A 303 1.20 -15.81 -28.90
CA LYS A 303 1.97 -15.16 -29.98
C LYS A 303 1.14 -15.05 -31.25
N GLY A 304 0.44 -16.13 -31.63
CA GLY A 304 -0.43 -16.17 -32.80
C GLY A 304 -1.62 -15.20 -32.71
N GLU A 305 -2.36 -15.23 -31.61
CA GLU A 305 -3.51 -14.32 -31.39
C GLU A 305 -3.09 -12.85 -31.42
N ARG A 306 -1.95 -12.53 -30.79
CA ARG A 306 -1.43 -11.17 -30.71
C ARG A 306 -0.66 -10.74 -31.97
N LYS A 307 -0.39 -11.66 -32.90
CA LYS A 307 0.38 -11.44 -34.14
C LYS A 307 1.77 -10.83 -33.89
N LEU A 308 2.46 -11.32 -32.86
CA LEU A 308 3.76 -10.78 -32.45
C LEU A 308 4.91 -11.41 -33.26
N GLU A 309 5.75 -10.56 -33.86
CA GLU A 309 6.91 -10.96 -34.67
C GLU A 309 8.18 -11.18 -33.81
N ILE A 310 8.06 -11.95 -32.72
CA ILE A 310 9.21 -12.29 -31.87
C ILE A 310 9.59 -13.75 -32.07
N GLU A 311 10.85 -14.01 -32.40
CA GLU A 311 11.40 -15.36 -32.40
C GLU A 311 11.65 -15.84 -30.97
N LEU A 312 10.99 -16.94 -30.60
CA LEU A 312 11.18 -17.61 -29.32
C LEU A 312 11.51 -19.07 -29.58
N LYS A 313 12.49 -19.60 -28.85
CA LYS A 313 12.74 -21.03 -28.81
C LYS A 313 11.77 -21.65 -27.81
N GLU A 314 11.30 -22.85 -28.12
CA GLU A 314 10.54 -23.65 -27.18
C GLU A 314 11.35 -23.85 -25.89
N ALA A 315 10.69 -23.71 -24.74
CA ALA A 315 11.37 -23.78 -23.47
C ALA A 315 11.54 -25.24 -23.02
N SER A 316 12.67 -25.52 -22.36
CA SER A 316 12.98 -26.83 -21.77
C SER A 316 12.71 -26.91 -20.27
N SER A 317 12.09 -25.88 -19.69
CA SER A 317 11.74 -25.82 -18.27
C SER A 317 10.54 -24.89 -18.07
N VAL A 318 9.74 -25.13 -17.03
CA VAL A 318 8.63 -24.26 -16.62
C VAL A 318 9.08 -22.81 -16.51
N ALA A 319 10.22 -22.57 -15.86
CA ALA A 319 10.75 -21.22 -15.71
C ALA A 319 11.11 -20.56 -17.06
N GLY A 320 11.67 -21.32 -18.00
CA GLY A 320 11.93 -20.85 -19.37
C GLY A 320 10.64 -20.52 -20.13
N ALA A 321 9.58 -21.32 -19.95
CA ALA A 321 8.30 -21.08 -20.60
C ALA A 321 7.63 -19.80 -20.05
N VAL A 322 7.76 -19.56 -18.74
CA VAL A 322 7.30 -18.32 -18.10
C VAL A 322 8.07 -17.11 -18.61
N ASP A 323 9.40 -17.18 -18.80
CA ASP A 323 10.16 -16.09 -19.40
C ASP A 323 9.70 -15.77 -20.83
N ASN A 324 9.44 -16.80 -21.63
CA ASN A 324 8.88 -16.63 -22.98
C ASN A 324 7.52 -15.90 -22.92
N LEU A 325 6.63 -16.30 -22.02
CA LEU A 325 5.34 -15.63 -21.81
C LEU A 325 5.50 -14.18 -21.34
N LEU A 326 6.39 -13.90 -20.38
CA LEU A 326 6.68 -12.54 -19.92
C LEU A 326 7.19 -11.67 -21.07
N ALA A 327 8.08 -12.21 -21.91
CA ALA A 327 8.59 -11.51 -23.08
C ALA A 327 7.45 -11.17 -24.05
N LEU A 328 6.54 -12.11 -24.35
CA LEU A 328 5.37 -11.85 -25.21
C LEU A 328 4.40 -10.85 -24.59
N PHE A 329 4.08 -10.99 -23.31
CA PHE A 329 3.17 -10.07 -22.62
C PHE A 329 3.75 -8.66 -22.57
N TYR A 330 5.05 -8.50 -22.40
CA TYR A 330 5.70 -7.19 -22.47
C TYR A 330 5.73 -6.64 -23.91
N ALA A 331 6.10 -7.49 -24.88
CA ALA A 331 6.25 -7.11 -26.28
C ALA A 331 4.98 -6.57 -26.93
N GLN A 332 3.79 -7.01 -26.51
CA GLN A 332 2.52 -6.49 -27.05
C GLN A 332 2.33 -4.98 -26.83
N PHE A 333 3.18 -4.35 -26.01
CA PHE A 333 3.20 -2.91 -25.73
C PHE A 333 4.39 -2.19 -26.37
N GLY A 334 5.11 -2.84 -27.28
CA GLY A 334 6.18 -2.24 -28.08
C GLY A 334 5.70 -1.01 -28.85
N ARG A 335 6.62 -0.11 -29.23
CA ARG A 335 6.25 1.18 -29.86
C ARG A 335 5.48 1.06 -31.17
N SER A 336 5.71 -0.03 -31.92
CA SER A 336 5.00 -0.35 -33.16
C SER A 336 3.66 -1.04 -32.92
N GLU A 337 3.35 -1.43 -31.68
CA GLU A 337 2.15 -2.18 -31.34
C GLU A 337 0.96 -1.26 -31.05
N THR A 338 -0.22 -1.71 -31.47
CA THR A 338 -1.51 -1.01 -31.25
C THR A 338 -1.82 -0.71 -29.78
N ARG A 339 -1.24 -1.46 -28.84
CA ARG A 339 -1.51 -1.34 -27.40
C ARG A 339 -0.48 -0.46 -26.68
N HIS A 340 0.53 0.09 -27.36
CA HIS A 340 1.58 0.90 -26.76
C HIS A 340 1.05 1.98 -25.79
N GLU A 341 0.11 2.81 -26.27
CA GLU A 341 -0.46 3.92 -25.50
C GLU A 341 -1.19 3.45 -24.25
N VAL A 342 -1.77 2.24 -24.25
CA VAL A 342 -2.45 1.68 -23.07
C VAL A 342 -1.47 1.55 -21.90
N ASN A 343 -0.27 1.02 -22.15
CA ASN A 343 0.74 0.85 -21.11
C ASN A 343 1.41 2.20 -20.74
N VAL A 344 1.58 3.10 -21.70
CA VAL A 344 2.05 4.48 -21.42
C VAL A 344 1.10 5.20 -20.46
N HIS A 345 -0.22 5.10 -20.69
CA HIS A 345 -1.22 5.66 -19.78
C HIS A 345 -1.25 4.97 -18.43
N PHE A 346 -1.09 3.64 -18.39
CA PHE A 346 -0.97 2.88 -17.15
C PHE A 346 0.21 3.37 -16.31
N CYS A 347 1.41 3.48 -16.90
CA CYS A 347 2.62 3.98 -16.21
C CYS A 347 2.42 5.40 -15.66
N LYS A 348 1.76 6.29 -16.43
CA LYS A 348 1.43 7.65 -15.97
C LYS A 348 0.48 7.63 -14.77
N ALA A 349 -0.49 6.72 -14.74
CA ALA A 349 -1.41 6.58 -13.62
C ALA A 349 -0.68 6.05 -12.36
N ILE A 350 0.24 5.09 -12.49
CA ILE A 350 1.11 4.65 -11.37
C ILE A 350 1.81 5.87 -10.77
N GLU A 351 2.49 6.63 -11.62
CA GLU A 351 3.29 7.74 -11.17
C GLU A 351 2.44 8.83 -10.51
N SER A 352 1.31 9.22 -11.11
CA SER A 352 0.50 10.32 -10.58
C SER A 352 -0.26 9.95 -9.32
N GLU A 353 -0.79 8.73 -9.24
CA GLU A 353 -1.73 8.35 -8.18
C GLU A 353 -1.05 7.68 -6.98
N LEU A 354 0.00 6.90 -7.19
CA LEU A 354 0.66 6.12 -6.12
C LEU A 354 2.04 6.69 -5.74
N CYS A 355 2.71 7.37 -6.66
CA CYS A 355 4.05 7.93 -6.41
C CYS A 355 4.07 9.47 -6.28
N GLY A 356 2.98 10.16 -6.62
CA GLY A 356 2.98 11.61 -6.77
C GLY A 356 3.45 12.40 -5.55
N HIS A 357 3.13 11.94 -4.33
CA HIS A 357 3.56 12.56 -3.07
C HIS A 357 5.08 12.45 -2.83
N PHE A 358 5.74 11.47 -3.43
CA PHE A 358 7.16 11.17 -3.22
C PHE A 358 8.03 11.55 -4.43
N VAL A 359 7.46 12.02 -5.53
CA VAL A 359 8.20 12.40 -6.75
C VAL A 359 8.23 13.90 -6.91
N GLN A 360 9.43 14.48 -7.03
CA GLN A 360 9.60 15.91 -7.27
C GLN A 360 10.55 16.19 -8.44
N SER A 361 10.21 17.21 -9.23
CA SER A 361 11.07 17.73 -10.29
C SER A 361 12.08 18.73 -9.71
N ARG A 362 13.38 18.51 -9.95
CA ARG A 362 14.49 19.33 -9.43
C ARG A 362 15.36 19.90 -10.57
N GLY A 363 14.71 20.54 -11.55
CA GLY A 363 15.38 21.21 -12.66
C GLY A 363 16.28 20.26 -13.46
N ARG A 364 17.57 20.59 -13.58
CA ARG A 364 18.56 19.80 -14.35
C ARG A 364 18.76 18.38 -13.81
N ALA A 365 18.60 18.16 -12.50
CA ALA A 365 18.70 16.83 -11.89
C ALA A 365 17.52 15.90 -12.26
N GLY A 366 16.50 16.44 -12.94
CA GLY A 366 15.31 15.69 -13.35
C GLY A 366 14.37 15.41 -12.18
N ARG A 367 13.63 14.30 -12.26
CA ARG A 367 12.74 13.84 -11.20
C ARG A 367 13.49 12.96 -10.22
N VAL A 368 13.27 13.17 -8.93
CA VAL A 368 13.89 12.44 -7.82
C VAL A 368 12.84 12.01 -6.82
N LEU A 369 13.15 10.98 -6.03
CA LEU A 369 12.33 10.56 -4.91
C LEU A 369 12.66 11.39 -3.68
N VAL A 370 11.63 11.88 -3.01
CA VAL A 370 11.74 12.84 -1.91
C VAL A 370 10.84 12.45 -0.76
N PHE A 371 11.38 12.53 0.44
CA PHE A 371 10.59 12.58 1.67
C PHE A 371 10.49 14.03 2.15
N ASN A 372 9.28 14.47 2.49
CA ASN A 372 9.10 15.71 3.24
C ASN A 372 9.32 15.46 4.74
N GLN A 373 9.29 16.53 5.53
CA GLN A 373 9.52 16.44 6.98
C GLN A 373 8.49 15.53 7.68
N ASP A 374 7.21 15.65 7.31
CA ASP A 374 6.13 14.88 7.93
C ASP A 374 6.29 13.37 7.68
N TYR A 375 6.59 12.96 6.45
CA TYR A 375 6.82 11.56 6.12
C TYR A 375 8.12 11.02 6.73
N ILE A 376 9.18 11.84 6.90
CA ILE A 376 10.37 11.40 7.65
C ILE A 376 10.01 11.16 9.11
N LEU A 377 9.25 12.05 9.76
CA LEU A 377 8.83 11.87 11.15
C LEU A 377 7.94 10.64 11.29
N LEU A 378 6.97 10.48 10.40
CA LEU A 378 6.11 9.29 10.36
C LEU A 378 6.93 8.01 10.23
N LEU A 379 7.81 7.93 9.22
CA LEU A 379 8.67 6.76 9.00
C LEU A 379 9.59 6.50 10.21
N THR A 380 10.14 7.55 10.81
CA THR A 380 10.99 7.44 12.01
C THR A 380 10.21 6.87 13.19
N ASN A 381 8.99 7.38 13.43
CA ASN A 381 8.15 6.97 14.55
C ASN A 381 7.70 5.52 14.42
N ILE A 382 7.23 5.10 13.24
CA ILE A 382 6.79 3.71 13.03
C ILE A 382 7.96 2.73 13.13
N VAL A 383 9.11 3.11 12.59
CA VAL A 383 10.33 2.28 12.65
C VAL A 383 10.83 2.12 14.08
N ILE A 384 10.88 3.20 14.87
CA ILE A 384 11.25 3.06 16.29
C ILE A 384 10.18 2.21 17.00
N GLY A 385 8.91 2.44 16.68
CA GLY A 385 7.79 1.65 17.14
C GLY A 385 7.67 1.68 18.66
N ASN A 386 7.53 0.51 19.28
CA ASN A 386 7.40 0.38 20.73
C ASN A 386 8.71 0.66 21.48
N ARG A 387 9.86 0.71 20.79
CA ARG A 387 11.17 1.04 21.38
C ARG A 387 11.21 2.52 21.80
N GLU A 388 12.11 2.89 22.71
CA GLU A 388 12.27 4.30 23.10
C GLU A 388 13.09 5.09 22.08
N ARG A 389 14.15 4.47 21.56
CA ARG A 389 15.11 5.06 20.62
C ARG A 389 15.85 3.98 19.84
N LEU A 390 16.45 4.37 18.72
CA LEU A 390 17.37 3.55 17.93
C LEU A 390 18.67 4.31 17.67
N ARG A 391 19.79 3.60 17.52
CA ARG A 391 20.99 4.22 16.94
C ARG A 391 20.70 4.61 15.50
N LEU A 392 21.29 5.71 15.00
CA LEU A 392 21.06 6.16 13.62
C LEU A 392 21.32 5.05 12.59
N HIS A 393 22.35 4.23 12.79
CA HIS A 393 22.63 3.10 11.89
C HIS A 393 21.54 2.02 11.91
N GLU A 394 20.96 1.73 13.07
CA GLU A 394 19.85 0.78 13.21
C GLU A 394 18.58 1.36 12.59
N LEU A 395 18.32 2.64 12.81
CA LEU A 395 17.22 3.38 12.18
C LEU A 395 17.31 3.30 10.65
N LEU A 396 18.51 3.52 10.08
CA LEU A 396 18.73 3.43 8.64
C LEU A 396 18.50 2.00 8.13
N LYS A 397 18.96 0.97 8.83
CA LYS A 397 18.70 -0.43 8.46
C LYS A 397 17.21 -0.77 8.43
N GLU A 398 16.44 -0.21 9.35
CA GLU A 398 14.99 -0.39 9.39
C GLU A 398 14.27 0.38 8.27
N PHE A 399 14.82 1.51 7.82
CA PHE A 399 14.38 2.19 6.60
C PHE A 399 14.69 1.32 5.36
N GLU A 400 15.90 0.76 5.31
CA GLU A 400 16.35 -0.12 4.23
C GLU A 400 15.51 -1.40 4.15
N ALA A 401 15.05 -1.95 5.27
CA ALA A 401 14.12 -3.08 5.32
C ALA A 401 12.78 -2.78 4.63
N ARG A 402 12.39 -1.51 4.54
CA ARG A 402 11.21 -1.02 3.79
C ARG A 402 11.55 -0.57 2.36
N GLY A 403 12.82 -0.71 1.97
CA GLY A 403 13.33 -0.27 0.67
C GLY A 403 13.68 1.22 0.60
N VAL A 404 13.69 1.94 1.72
CA VAL A 404 14.01 3.38 1.79
C VAL A 404 15.50 3.55 2.09
N PHE A 405 16.26 4.03 1.10
CA PHE A 405 17.70 4.20 1.20
C PHE A 405 18.09 5.68 1.13
N PHE A 406 19.14 6.02 1.85
CA PHE A 406 19.73 7.36 1.88
C PHE A 406 21.22 7.25 1.64
N ASP A 407 21.76 8.04 0.71
CA ASP A 407 23.21 8.12 0.52
C ASP A 407 23.87 8.88 1.69
N LYS A 408 25.21 8.91 1.72
CA LYS A 408 25.96 9.58 2.80
C LYS A 408 25.68 11.07 2.93
N GLN A 409 25.26 11.75 1.87
CA GLN A 409 24.90 13.16 1.93
C GLN A 409 23.54 13.32 2.61
N THR A 410 22.52 12.56 2.23
CA THR A 410 21.22 12.62 2.92
C THR A 410 21.33 12.13 4.35
N GLN A 411 22.16 11.12 4.66
CA GLN A 411 22.40 10.70 6.04
C GLN A 411 22.88 11.86 6.94
N LYS A 412 23.75 12.76 6.42
CA LYS A 412 24.18 13.96 7.16
C LYS A 412 23.03 14.95 7.35
N VAL A 413 22.19 15.13 6.32
CA VAL A 413 21.03 16.02 6.40
C VAL A 413 19.99 15.47 7.38
N LEU A 414 19.80 14.16 7.44
CA LEU A 414 18.96 13.48 8.43
C LEU A 414 19.43 13.73 9.85
N VAL A 415 20.74 13.67 10.12
CA VAL A 415 21.29 14.02 11.45
C VAL A 415 20.90 15.45 11.83
N ASN A 416 21.18 16.42 10.96
CA ASN A 416 20.82 17.82 11.19
C ASN A 416 19.31 18.02 11.36
N PHE A 417 18.51 17.25 10.61
CA PHE A 417 17.06 17.26 10.72
C PHE A 417 16.61 16.83 12.11
N TYR A 418 17.09 15.69 12.62
CA TYR A 418 16.71 15.19 13.94
C TYR A 418 17.24 16.09 15.07
N GLU A 419 18.44 16.67 14.92
CA GLU A 419 18.97 17.66 15.88
C GLU A 419 18.10 18.91 15.97
N ARG A 420 17.62 19.40 14.82
CA ARG A 420 16.71 20.56 14.77
C ARG A 420 15.35 20.27 15.38
N ILE A 421 14.82 19.05 15.20
CA ILE A 421 13.57 18.61 15.84
C ILE A 421 13.76 18.40 17.35
N GLY A 422 14.99 18.15 17.79
CA GLY A 422 15.31 17.90 19.20
C GLY A 422 15.03 16.46 19.63
N ASN A 423 14.91 15.52 18.69
CA ASN A 423 14.69 14.10 18.98
C ASN A 423 15.97 13.26 18.88
N VAL A 424 17.13 13.87 19.14
CA VAL A 424 18.45 13.23 19.16
C VAL A 424 19.04 13.22 20.56
N GLU A 425 19.72 12.13 20.90
CA GLU A 425 20.62 12.06 22.05
C GLU A 425 22.02 11.65 21.62
N ARG A 426 23.02 12.40 22.10
CA ARG A 426 24.43 12.06 21.97
C ARG A 426 24.91 11.49 23.30
N MET A 427 25.32 10.21 23.31
CA MET A 427 25.90 9.61 24.50
C MET A 427 27.40 9.91 24.56
N SER A 428 27.87 10.41 25.69
CA SER A 428 29.27 10.85 25.89
C SER A 428 30.27 9.69 25.98
N ASP A 429 29.78 8.47 26.22
CA ASP A 429 30.59 7.27 26.48
C ASP A 429 31.08 6.54 25.22
N SER A 430 30.50 6.85 24.05
CA SER A 430 30.73 6.12 22.80
C SER A 430 31.18 7.01 21.63
N GLY A 431 31.70 8.19 21.95
CA GLY A 431 32.53 9.02 21.06
C GLY A 431 31.79 9.82 19.98
N ASP A 432 30.79 9.25 19.31
CA ASP A 432 30.02 9.92 18.24
C ASP A 432 28.65 9.26 17.96
N ALA A 433 28.16 8.40 18.86
CA ALA A 433 26.93 7.66 18.65
C ALA A 433 25.69 8.57 18.76
N VAL A 434 24.97 8.71 17.64
CA VAL A 434 23.70 9.45 17.55
C VAL A 434 22.53 8.48 17.74
N TYR A 435 21.71 8.70 18.77
CA TYR A 435 20.46 7.99 19.00
C TYR A 435 19.28 8.88 18.61
N VAL A 436 18.30 8.33 17.91
CA VAL A 436 17.08 9.01 17.50
C VAL A 436 15.91 8.46 18.30
N ARG A 437 15.13 9.36 18.89
CA ARG A 437 13.89 9.08 19.64
C ARG A 437 12.67 9.29 18.75
N LYS A 438 11.59 8.56 19.05
CA LYS A 438 10.26 8.86 18.48
C LYS A 438 9.71 10.15 19.09
N THR A 439 8.85 10.85 18.35
CA THR A 439 8.27 12.13 18.75
C THR A 439 6.86 12.01 19.32
N VAL A 440 6.38 10.78 19.53
CA VAL A 440 4.98 10.44 19.82
C VAL A 440 4.85 9.44 20.95
#